data_AF-A0A0X3TLS5-F1
#
_entry.id   AF-A0A0X3TLS5-F1
#
_cell.length_a   1.000
_cell.length_b   1.000
_cell.length_c   1.000
_cell.angle_alpha   90.00
_cell.angle_beta   90.00
_cell.angle_gamma   90.00
#
_symmetry.space_group_name_H-M   'P 1'
#
loop_
_entity.id
_entity.type
_entity.pdbx_description
1 polymer ?
#
loop_
_entity_poly.entity_id
_entity_poly.type
_entity_poly.pdbx_seq_one_letter_code
_entity_poly.pdbx_strand_id
1 'polypeptide(L)'
;MNRLFAFALATLTATAGWAQELVDKGFVEGWNIMMDPAMGNGCLIQTVYQDLSVVRLGYDANGNRGYFTVFNKAWGEVEDGKAYPIRFDLDGETFDATAIGFHLNRVPGATVFFTDRNFVNAIAQRRTMTVYNPAGQRVMAIDLKGTAKALDYARDCQNRKL
;
A
#
# COMPACT_ATOMS: atom_id res chain seq x y z
N MET A 1 7.30 63.37 -20.87
CA MET A 1 6.32 62.99 -19.82
C MET A 1 5.31 62.10 -20.51
N ASN A 2 5.01 60.85 -20.14
CA ASN A 2 5.22 60.09 -18.92
C ASN A 2 5.30 58.60 -19.31
N ARG A 3 6.23 57.85 -18.72
CA ARG A 3 6.38 56.40 -18.92
C ARG A 3 5.23 55.66 -18.22
N LEU A 4 4.56 54.74 -18.90
CA LEU A 4 3.68 53.75 -18.25
C LEU A 4 4.18 52.35 -18.61
N PHE A 5 4.98 51.77 -17.71
CA PHE A 5 5.29 50.36 -17.69
C PHE A 5 4.08 49.62 -17.11
N ALA A 6 3.41 48.79 -17.91
CA ALA A 6 2.43 47.83 -17.41
C ALA A 6 3.18 46.60 -16.88
N PHE A 7 3.27 46.45 -15.55
CA PHE A 7 3.73 45.23 -14.92
C PHE A 7 2.57 44.22 -14.87
N ALA A 8 2.61 43.21 -15.74
CA ALA A 8 1.75 42.05 -15.64
C ALA A 8 2.31 41.10 -14.56
N LEU A 9 1.67 41.06 -13.39
CA LEU A 9 2.01 40.16 -12.31
C LEU A 9 1.38 38.79 -12.58
N ALA A 10 2.13 37.89 -13.21
CA ALA A 10 1.71 36.50 -13.38
C ALA A 10 1.87 35.75 -12.04
N THR A 11 0.76 35.55 -11.33
CA THR A 11 0.73 34.70 -10.13
C THR A 11 0.90 33.23 -10.53
N LEU A 12 2.11 32.71 -10.35
CA LEU A 12 2.40 31.28 -10.38
C LEU A 12 1.71 30.63 -9.17
N THR A 13 0.50 30.11 -9.35
CA THR A 13 -0.10 29.19 -8.39
C THR A 13 0.67 27.88 -8.46
N ALA A 14 1.62 27.68 -7.55
CA ALA A 14 2.22 26.38 -7.32
C ALA A 14 1.11 25.44 -6.82
N THR A 15 0.59 24.59 -7.70
CA THR A 15 -0.30 23.51 -7.29
C THR A 15 0.56 22.48 -6.57
N ALA A 16 0.63 22.58 -5.25
CA ALA A 16 1.09 21.48 -4.41
C ALA A 16 0.19 20.28 -4.76
N GLY A 17 0.75 19.28 -5.43
CA GLY A 17 0.08 18.01 -5.63
C GLY A 17 -0.17 17.39 -4.26
N TRP A 18 -1.41 17.39 -3.82
CA TRP A 18 -1.82 16.77 -2.56
C TRP A 18 -1.69 15.26 -2.73
N ALA A 19 -0.54 14.69 -2.39
CA ALA A 19 -0.53 13.32 -1.90
C ALA A 19 -1.35 13.38 -0.60
N GLN A 20 -2.61 12.92 -0.63
CA GLN A 20 -3.41 12.86 0.59
C GLN A 20 -2.67 11.99 1.60
N GLU A 21 -2.31 12.61 2.71
CA GLU A 21 -1.59 11.95 3.79
C GLU A 21 -2.50 10.92 4.45
N LEU A 22 -1.92 9.77 4.80
CA LEU A 22 -2.63 8.76 5.57
C LEU A 22 -2.96 9.32 6.96
N VAL A 23 -4.16 9.04 7.45
CA VAL A 23 -4.56 9.44 8.81
C VAL A 23 -4.14 8.35 9.78
N ASP A 24 -3.28 8.70 10.74
CA ASP A 24 -2.86 7.79 11.82
C ASP A 24 -4.03 7.45 12.74
N LYS A 25 -4.18 6.16 13.06
CA LYS A 25 -5.19 5.59 13.95
C LYS A 25 -4.58 4.78 15.09
N GLY A 26 -3.25 4.70 15.18
CA GLY A 26 -2.52 4.06 16.26
C GLY A 26 -1.55 2.99 15.80
N PHE A 27 -1.01 2.24 16.76
CA PHE A 27 0.01 1.22 16.52
C PHE A 27 -0.27 -0.04 17.34
N VAL A 28 -0.22 -1.20 16.69
CA VAL A 28 -0.58 -2.50 17.28
C VAL A 28 0.40 -3.56 16.80
N GLU A 29 1.09 -4.20 17.73
CA GLU A 29 1.94 -5.39 17.49
C GLU A 29 2.94 -5.25 16.32
N GLY A 30 3.57 -4.08 16.15
CA GLY A 30 4.52 -3.86 15.05
C GLY A 30 3.93 -3.22 13.79
N TRP A 31 2.62 -2.97 13.77
CA TRP A 31 1.90 -2.41 12.62
C TRP A 31 1.28 -1.06 12.96
N ASN A 32 1.46 -0.08 12.08
CA ASN A 32 0.70 1.16 12.13
C ASN A 32 -0.72 0.89 11.60
N ILE A 33 -1.72 1.40 12.29
CA ILE A 33 -3.10 1.41 11.83
C ILE A 33 -3.34 2.77 11.19
N MET A 34 -3.70 2.77 9.91
CA MET A 34 -3.89 4.01 9.16
C MET A 34 -5.26 3.99 8.47
N MET A 35 -5.72 5.16 8.07
CA MET A 35 -6.88 5.33 7.19
C MET A 35 -6.44 6.10 5.94
N ASP A 36 -6.84 5.59 4.78
CA ASP A 36 -6.49 6.17 3.49
C ASP A 36 -7.73 6.87 2.87
N PRO A 37 -7.75 8.23 2.86
CA PRO A 37 -8.83 8.98 2.22
C PRO A 37 -8.99 8.67 0.73
N ALA A 38 -7.90 8.36 0.02
CA ALA A 38 -7.94 8.05 -1.41
C ALA A 38 -8.61 6.69 -1.70
N MET A 39 -8.66 5.81 -0.69
CA MET A 39 -9.35 4.51 -0.73
C MET A 39 -10.75 4.56 -0.09
N GLY A 40 -11.39 5.74 -0.08
CA GLY A 40 -12.73 5.92 0.46
C GLY A 40 -12.78 5.87 1.99
N ASN A 41 -11.72 6.35 2.65
CA ASN A 41 -11.48 6.17 4.09
C ASN A 41 -11.32 4.70 4.48
N GLY A 42 -10.72 3.91 3.60
CA GLY A 42 -10.37 2.52 3.88
C GLY A 42 -9.29 2.43 4.95
N CYS A 43 -9.51 1.61 5.99
CA CYS A 43 -8.49 1.37 7.01
C CYS A 43 -7.48 0.31 6.55
N LEU A 44 -6.24 0.44 7.01
CA LEU A 44 -5.15 -0.47 6.66
C LEU A 44 -4.19 -0.68 7.84
N ILE A 45 -3.44 -1.77 7.76
CA ILE A 45 -2.21 -1.95 8.51
C ILE A 45 -1.02 -1.62 7.61
N GLN A 46 -0.02 -0.95 8.16
CA GLN A 46 1.22 -0.59 7.45
C GLN A 46 2.45 -0.85 8.31
N THR A 47 3.49 -1.37 7.69
CA THR A 47 4.84 -1.34 8.27
C THR A 47 5.85 -0.77 7.27
N VAL A 48 6.89 -0.14 7.79
CA VAL A 48 7.98 0.47 7.03
C VAL A 48 9.29 -0.16 7.48
N TYR A 49 10.06 -0.66 6.53
CA TYR A 49 11.34 -1.34 6.77
C TYR A 49 12.52 -0.38 6.59
N GLN A 50 13.68 -0.78 7.13
CA GLN A 50 14.91 0.03 7.08
C GLN A 50 15.40 0.33 5.66
N ASP A 51 15.12 -0.55 4.71
CA ASP A 51 15.45 -0.38 3.29
C ASP A 51 14.45 0.51 2.53
N LEU A 52 13.55 1.18 3.28
CA LEU A 52 12.45 2.00 2.79
C LEU A 52 11.33 1.21 2.12
N SER A 53 11.31 -0.12 2.27
CA SER A 53 10.16 -0.91 1.83
C SER A 53 8.94 -0.58 2.67
N VAL A 54 7.78 -0.58 2.03
CA VAL A 54 6.49 -0.36 2.71
C VAL A 54 5.56 -1.49 2.34
N VAL A 55 4.98 -2.11 3.37
CA VAL A 55 3.95 -3.15 3.19
C VAL A 55 2.64 -2.62 3.74
N ARG A 56 1.58 -2.75 2.95
CA ARG A 56 0.21 -2.36 3.33
C ARG A 56 -0.74 -3.52 3.09
N LEU A 57 -1.66 -3.71 4.03
CA LEU A 57 -2.80 -4.61 3.89
C LEU A 57 -4.03 -3.89 4.42
N GLY A 58 -5.06 -3.73 3.61
CA GLY A 58 -6.19 -2.90 4.00
C GLY A 58 -7.42 -3.01 3.12
N TYR A 59 -8.33 -2.08 3.35
CA TYR A 59 -9.60 -1.96 2.67
C TYR A 59 -9.52 -0.88 1.59
N ASP A 60 -9.98 -1.21 0.38
CA ASP A 60 -10.36 -0.25 -0.64
C ASP A 60 -11.89 -0.13 -0.60
N ALA A 61 -12.38 0.87 0.11
CA ALA A 61 -13.82 1.09 0.30
C ALA A 61 -14.49 1.60 -0.98
N ASN A 62 -13.75 2.27 -1.86
CA ASN A 62 -14.26 2.69 -3.17
C ASN A 62 -14.55 1.48 -4.07
N GLY A 63 -13.68 0.46 -4.02
CA GLY A 63 -13.80 -0.77 -4.79
C GLY A 63 -14.53 -1.91 -4.09
N ASN A 64 -15.00 -1.72 -2.85
CA ASN A 64 -15.58 -2.76 -1.99
C ASN A 64 -14.72 -4.05 -1.97
N ARG A 65 -13.42 -3.89 -1.77
CA ARG A 65 -12.42 -4.97 -1.86
C ARG A 65 -11.29 -4.77 -0.86
N GLY A 66 -10.53 -5.82 -0.59
CA GLY A 66 -9.27 -5.72 0.12
C GLY A 66 -8.12 -5.51 -0.85
N TYR A 67 -6.99 -5.04 -0.32
CA TYR A 67 -5.75 -4.94 -1.07
C TYR A 67 -4.54 -5.30 -0.23
N PHE A 68 -3.51 -5.80 -0.91
CA PHE A 68 -2.17 -6.01 -0.36
C PHE A 68 -1.17 -5.34 -1.29
N THR A 69 -0.33 -4.46 -0.75
CA THR A 69 0.67 -3.71 -1.51
C THR A 69 2.04 -3.86 -0.90
N VAL A 70 3.03 -4.04 -1.77
CA VAL A 70 4.45 -3.99 -1.42
C VAL A 70 5.12 -2.94 -2.27
N PHE A 71 5.70 -1.93 -1.63
CA PHE A 71 6.63 -0.98 -2.26
C PHE A 71 8.05 -1.40 -1.91
N ASN A 72 8.87 -1.73 -2.92
CA ASN A 72 10.23 -2.23 -2.73
C ASN A 72 11.03 -2.08 -4.04
N LYS A 73 12.29 -1.63 -3.97
CA LYS A 73 13.13 -1.40 -5.16
C LYS A 73 13.44 -2.68 -5.96
N ALA A 74 13.39 -3.85 -5.33
CA ALA A 74 13.62 -5.15 -5.96
C ALA A 74 12.50 -5.57 -6.92
N TRP A 75 11.40 -4.81 -7.01
CA TRP A 75 10.47 -4.94 -8.13
C TRP A 75 11.12 -4.63 -9.49
N GLY A 76 12.19 -3.83 -9.51
CA GLY A 76 12.80 -3.36 -10.74
C GLY A 76 11.94 -2.29 -11.40
N GLU A 77 11.85 -2.32 -12.74
CA GLU A 77 10.98 -1.43 -13.49
C GLU A 77 9.53 -1.91 -13.40
N VAL A 78 8.68 -1.04 -12.86
CA VAL A 78 7.23 -1.22 -12.80
C VAL A 78 6.60 -0.06 -13.56
N GLU A 79 5.57 -0.34 -14.35
CA GLU A 79 4.72 0.66 -15.00
C GLU A 79 3.41 0.81 -14.23
N ASP A 80 2.99 2.04 -13.97
CA ASP A 80 1.73 2.34 -13.28
C ASP A 80 0.53 1.81 -14.06
N GLY A 81 -0.36 1.09 -13.38
CA GLY A 81 -1.58 0.52 -13.96
C GLY A 81 -1.38 -0.79 -14.75
N LYS A 82 -0.13 -1.19 -15.01
CA LYS A 82 0.16 -2.46 -15.72
C LYS A 82 0.02 -3.65 -14.78
N ALA A 83 -0.48 -4.76 -15.33
CA ALA A 83 -0.67 -6.01 -14.60
C ALA A 83 0.59 -6.90 -14.68
N TYR A 84 0.94 -7.53 -13.56
CA TYR A 84 2.09 -8.42 -13.42
C TYR A 84 1.68 -9.71 -12.72
N PRO A 85 2.05 -10.90 -13.23
CA PRO A 85 1.91 -12.13 -12.47
C PRO A 85 2.96 -12.14 -11.36
N ILE A 86 2.52 -12.34 -10.12
CA ILE A 86 3.40 -12.46 -8.96
C ILE A 86 3.02 -13.69 -8.16
N ARG A 87 3.94 -14.10 -7.29
CA ARG A 87 3.74 -15.25 -6.42
C ARG A 87 4.04 -14.90 -4.99
N PHE A 88 3.20 -15.37 -4.08
CA PHE A 88 3.42 -15.37 -2.65
C PHE A 88 3.76 -16.78 -2.18
N ASP A 89 4.65 -16.89 -1.20
CA ASP A 89 4.91 -18.10 -0.43
C ASP A 89 4.64 -17.77 1.04
N LEU A 90 3.67 -18.46 1.63
CA LEU A 90 3.26 -18.32 3.01
C LEU A 90 3.67 -19.60 3.74
N ASP A 91 4.82 -19.61 4.40
CA ASP A 91 5.40 -20.80 5.05
C ASP A 91 5.31 -22.10 4.20
N GLY A 92 5.58 -22.02 2.90
CA GLY A 92 5.59 -23.16 1.97
C GLY A 92 4.28 -23.39 1.19
N GLU A 93 3.19 -22.67 1.49
CA GLU A 93 2.00 -22.65 0.63
C GLU A 93 2.09 -21.49 -0.36
N THR A 94 1.96 -21.80 -1.65
CA THR A 94 2.13 -20.80 -2.72
C THR A 94 0.80 -20.30 -3.26
N PHE A 95 0.73 -19.00 -3.52
CA PHE A 95 -0.43 -18.33 -4.13
C PHE A 95 0.04 -17.51 -5.33
N ASP A 96 -0.54 -17.77 -6.49
CA ASP A 96 -0.35 -16.93 -7.67
C ASP A 96 -1.39 -15.80 -7.68
N ALA A 97 -0.96 -14.60 -8.07
CA ALA A 97 -1.81 -13.43 -8.12
C ALA A 97 -1.43 -12.51 -9.27
N THR A 98 -2.40 -11.72 -9.74
CA THR A 98 -2.16 -10.60 -10.64
C THR A 98 -2.08 -9.33 -9.82
N ALA A 99 -0.93 -8.68 -9.81
CA ALA A 99 -0.73 -7.39 -9.16
C ALA A 99 -0.76 -6.25 -10.18
N ILE A 100 -1.21 -5.08 -9.77
CA ILE A 100 -1.17 -3.85 -10.54
C ILE A 100 0.01 -3.01 -10.06
N GLY A 101 0.83 -2.54 -11.01
CA GLY A 101 1.98 -1.69 -10.74
C GLY A 101 1.58 -0.28 -10.30
N PHE A 102 2.32 0.28 -9.34
CA PHE A 102 2.18 1.65 -8.85
C PHE A 102 3.53 2.17 -8.34
N HIS A 103 3.69 3.50 -8.29
CA HIS A 103 4.78 4.12 -7.55
C HIS A 103 4.27 4.85 -6.31
N LEU A 104 4.92 4.60 -5.16
CA LEU A 104 4.84 5.49 -4.01
C LEU A 104 6.05 6.42 -4.06
N ASN A 105 5.82 7.67 -4.48
CA ASN A 105 6.88 8.61 -4.82
C ASN A 105 7.81 8.04 -5.91
N ARG A 106 9.00 7.58 -5.53
CA ARG A 106 10.00 6.97 -6.43
C ARG A 106 10.25 5.49 -6.15
N VAL A 107 9.45 4.88 -5.28
CA VAL A 107 9.59 3.47 -4.91
C VAL A 107 8.54 2.68 -5.71
N PRO A 108 8.96 1.74 -6.57
CA PRO A 108 8.03 0.91 -7.32
C PRO A 108 7.30 -0.02 -6.34
N GLY A 109 6.06 -0.35 -6.69
CA GLY A 109 5.22 -1.23 -5.91
C GLY A 109 4.23 -1.99 -6.76
N ALA A 110 3.73 -3.07 -6.18
CA ALA A 110 2.75 -3.92 -6.80
C ALA A 110 1.61 -4.18 -5.80
N THR A 111 0.37 -3.99 -6.24
CA THR A 111 -0.83 -4.14 -5.42
C THR A 111 -1.70 -5.26 -5.96
N VAL A 112 -2.04 -6.21 -5.10
CA VAL A 112 -3.07 -7.22 -5.36
C VAL A 112 -4.38 -6.77 -4.73
N PHE A 113 -5.45 -6.79 -5.50
CA PHE A 113 -6.81 -6.57 -5.00
C PHE A 113 -7.55 -7.91 -4.92
N PHE A 114 -8.35 -8.10 -3.88
CA PHE A 114 -9.08 -9.35 -3.65
C PHE A 114 -10.44 -9.08 -3.00
N THR A 115 -11.42 -9.93 -3.29
CA THR A 115 -12.76 -9.88 -2.69
C THR A 115 -13.04 -11.08 -1.79
N ASP A 116 -12.41 -12.23 -2.05
CA ASP A 116 -12.43 -13.36 -1.14
C ASP A 116 -11.47 -13.14 0.04
N ARG A 117 -11.73 -13.82 1.15
CA ARG A 117 -10.94 -13.66 2.38
C ARG A 117 -9.86 -14.72 2.55
N ASN A 118 -9.71 -15.66 1.62
CA ASN A 118 -8.82 -16.80 1.80
C ASN A 118 -7.37 -16.34 1.91
N PHE A 119 -6.97 -15.39 1.05
CA PHE A 119 -5.63 -14.81 1.09
C PHE A 119 -5.34 -14.13 2.43
N VAL A 120 -6.21 -13.25 2.91
CA VAL A 120 -6.00 -12.55 4.20
C VAL A 120 -6.05 -13.49 5.40
N ASN A 121 -6.91 -14.51 5.35
CA ASN A 121 -6.96 -15.54 6.40
C ASN A 121 -5.66 -16.34 6.44
N ALA A 122 -5.09 -16.69 5.28
CA ALA A 122 -3.80 -17.36 5.20
C ALA A 122 -2.68 -16.48 5.78
N ILE A 123 -2.65 -15.19 5.46
CA ILE A 123 -1.70 -14.22 6.05
C ILE A 123 -1.81 -14.20 7.57
N ALA A 124 -3.02 -14.12 8.11
CA ALA A 124 -3.24 -14.04 9.56
C ALA A 124 -2.83 -15.31 10.32
N GLN A 125 -2.69 -16.45 9.65
CA GLN A 125 -2.38 -17.74 10.25
C GLN A 125 -0.91 -18.18 10.07
N ARG A 126 -0.11 -17.40 9.35
CA ARG A 126 1.26 -17.77 8.95
C ARG A 126 2.28 -16.88 9.64
N ARG A 127 3.54 -17.30 9.62
CA ARG A 127 4.66 -16.59 10.25
C ARG A 127 5.40 -15.71 9.25
N THR A 128 5.60 -16.19 8.04
CA THR A 128 6.34 -15.46 7.01
C THR A 128 5.56 -15.43 5.72
N MET A 129 5.60 -14.29 5.03
CA MET A 129 5.27 -14.21 3.61
C MET A 129 6.52 -13.84 2.81
N THR A 130 6.85 -14.60 1.78
CA THR A 130 7.85 -14.22 0.77
C THR A 130 7.16 -13.82 -0.53
N VAL A 131 7.56 -12.70 -1.10
CA VAL A 131 7.01 -12.16 -2.34
C VAL A 131 8.01 -12.34 -3.47
N TYR A 132 7.55 -12.84 -4.61
CA TYR A 132 8.36 -13.06 -5.80
C TYR A 132 7.84 -12.25 -6.99
N ASN A 133 8.77 -11.72 -7.79
CA ASN A 133 8.47 -11.02 -9.02
C ASN A 133 8.17 -12.00 -10.19
N PRO A 134 7.75 -11.50 -11.37
CA PRO A 134 7.46 -12.36 -12.53
C PRO A 134 8.64 -13.24 -12.98
N ALA A 135 9.88 -12.81 -12.71
CA ALA A 135 11.09 -13.57 -13.02
C ALA A 135 11.44 -14.63 -11.94
N GLY A 136 10.58 -14.80 -10.92
CA GLY A 136 10.80 -15.73 -9.82
C GLY A 136 11.83 -15.27 -8.78
N GLN A 137 12.31 -14.02 -8.87
CA GLN A 137 13.26 -13.47 -7.92
C GLN A 137 12.53 -12.99 -6.67
N ARG A 138 13.14 -13.20 -5.50
CA ARG A 138 12.60 -12.73 -4.22
C ARG A 138 12.66 -11.20 -4.17
N VAL A 139 11.50 -10.58 -3.96
CA VAL A 139 11.37 -9.14 -3.70
C VAL A 139 11.65 -8.86 -2.24
N MET A 140 10.92 -9.52 -1.34
CA MET A 140 11.12 -9.41 0.10
C MET A 140 10.51 -10.58 0.86
N ALA A 141 10.92 -10.73 2.12
CA ALA A 141 10.23 -11.57 3.11
C ALA A 141 9.67 -10.67 4.22
N ILE A 142 8.47 -10.98 4.67
CA ILE A 142 7.65 -10.19 5.61
C ILE A 142 7.41 -11.07 6.83
N ASP A 143 7.74 -10.56 8.02
CA ASP A 143 7.30 -11.16 9.28
C ASP A 143 5.82 -10.82 9.51
N LEU A 144 4.99 -11.86 9.66
CA LEU A 144 3.55 -11.76 9.86
C LEU A 144 3.16 -11.78 11.34
N LYS A 145 4.13 -11.74 12.26
CA LYS A 145 3.87 -11.59 13.68
C LYS A 145 3.01 -10.35 13.92
N GLY A 146 1.97 -10.52 14.74
CA GLY A 146 1.05 -9.45 15.10
C GLY A 146 0.00 -9.11 14.03
N THR A 147 0.15 -9.60 12.78
CA THR A 147 -0.74 -9.24 11.66
C THR A 147 -2.20 -9.55 11.94
N ALA A 148 -2.51 -10.71 12.55
CA ALA A 148 -3.90 -11.07 12.88
C ALA A 148 -4.57 -10.02 13.79
N LYS A 149 -3.90 -9.65 14.89
CA LYS A 149 -4.41 -8.64 15.82
C LYS A 149 -4.49 -7.26 15.18
N ALA A 150 -3.49 -6.87 14.39
CA ALA A 150 -3.52 -5.60 13.66
C ALA A 150 -4.68 -5.55 12.65
N LEU A 151 -5.00 -6.66 11.97
CA LEU A 151 -6.14 -6.75 11.06
C LEU A 151 -7.48 -6.63 11.77
N ASP A 152 -7.61 -7.16 12.99
CA ASP A 152 -8.82 -6.96 13.80
C ASP A 152 -9.00 -5.48 14.16
N TYR A 153 -7.93 -4.76 14.49
CA TYR A 153 -7.99 -3.31 14.69
C TYR A 153 -8.33 -2.56 13.39
N ALA A 154 -7.76 -2.95 12.26
CA ALA A 154 -8.13 -2.35 10.97
C ALA A 154 -9.61 -2.60 10.62
N ARG A 155 -10.18 -3.75 11.00
CA ARG A 155 -11.62 -4.04 10.88
C ARG A 155 -12.45 -3.14 11.78
N ASP A 156 -12.04 -2.93 13.02
CA ASP A 156 -12.75 -2.04 13.95
C ASP A 156 -12.68 -0.58 13.49
N CYS A 157 -11.52 -0.13 12.99
CA CYS A 157 -11.34 1.15 12.31
C CYS A 157 -12.33 1.29 11.15
N GLN A 158 -12.40 0.28 10.28
CA GLN A 158 -13.28 0.28 9.11
C GLN A 158 -14.75 0.39 9.50
N ASN A 159 -15.12 -0.23 10.62
CA ASN A 159 -16.47 -0.20 11.18
C ASN A 159 -16.73 1.00 12.11
N ARG A 160 -15.80 1.97 12.17
CA ARG A 160 -15.87 3.17 13.01
C ARG A 160 -16.04 2.89 14.50
N LYS A 161 -15.37 1.85 14.98
CA LYS A 161 -15.33 1.46 16.41
C LYS A 161 -14.06 1.96 17.14
N LEU A 162 -13.18 2.65 16.42
CA LEU A 162 -11.96 3.30 16.94
C LEU A 162 -12.10 4.82 16.94
#